data_AF-A0A9D0LLC1-F1
#
_entry.id   AF-A0A9D0LLC1-F1
#
_cell.length_a   1.000
_cell.length_b   1.000
_cell.length_c   1.000
_cell.angle_alpha   90.00
_cell.angle_beta   90.00
_cell.angle_gamma   90.00
#
_symmetry.space_group_name_H-M   'P 1'
#
loop_
_entity.id
_entity.type
_entity.pdbx_description
1 polymer ?
#
loop_
_entity_poly.entity_id
_entity_poly.type
_entity_poly.pdbx_seq_one_letter_code
_entity_poly.pdbx_strand_id
1 'polypeptide(L)'
;MREEFPGKGKVAVLRTTPETVLDDYGRLMELAGFEEALPKDKETILKINISWQTWYPACSTAPWQLEGVIRKLQEAGYPRLLGAHNDTVVVDARVGERNNKHLYVVEKYGVENVHLYEPQYEWVRYEPKRPFLVLDKVYPNGLYIPKILVGRNIIQLPTVKCVHPDTEIVRADGALVRAGELVEERLRSGGIPLLDEDGDVRVQARESLVGLDGRGTVVRQQTRWFWRTPLNGQKLWRIRTRTGREVVVSPVHPFLTPTGWRQAVELQVGDRVAIPRRIKVEGESQPLPRLDAVDLETIPCRNKHWIRVPERTSPDFWRWMGYLIAAGWVQSMRTTCRIWWTNGDPRIREEFFRLTESLFGLRLTCRPGSNDCYVDSVQLGELLEKLGLPVPLDAGSKRVPPLLFRCPDEEIAAFLSAYLDGNETVGEKDGLHATTKSERLSRELQYLLTRLGVVAFRREYWARATNADGPRRRHFQLSVYGDDLVTLAGWLDLHSGQKRRRLEALVARRRQGKQPSGEEIAWDHIVAVEEVEPDTEYLYDFTMDGAPNFIGNGLFLHNTHVFTTITGAMKNA
;
A
#
# COMPACT_ATOMS: atom_id res chain seq x y z
N MET A 1 -6.34 6.78 46.08
CA MET A 1 -7.56 5.98 45.79
C MET A 1 -7.49 5.53 44.34
N ARG A 2 -7.97 4.33 43.99
CA ARG A 2 -8.30 4.03 42.60
C ARG A 2 -9.62 4.77 42.33
N GLU A 3 -9.60 5.81 41.51
CA GLU A 3 -10.87 6.35 40.99
C GLU A 3 -11.49 5.27 40.09
N GLU A 4 -12.75 4.93 40.35
CA GLU A 4 -13.53 4.10 39.44
C GLU A 4 -13.72 4.89 38.14
N PHE A 5 -13.19 4.39 37.03
CA PHE A 5 -13.59 4.87 35.72
C PHE A 5 -15.10 4.62 35.58
N PRO A 6 -15.92 5.65 35.27
CA PRO A 6 -17.37 5.48 35.13
C PRO A 6 -17.70 4.72 33.84
N GLY A 7 -17.65 3.39 33.93
CA GLY A 7 -17.98 2.46 32.86
C GLY A 7 -16.90 2.26 31.80
N LYS A 8 -16.79 1.03 31.30
CA LYS A 8 -16.33 0.81 29.92
C LYS A 8 -17.52 1.13 29.02
N GLY A 9 -17.33 1.93 27.97
CA GLY A 9 -18.41 2.26 27.03
C GLY A 9 -19.06 1.00 26.44
N LYS A 10 -20.39 1.02 26.29
CA LYS A 10 -21.15 -0.11 25.74
C LYS A 10 -21.13 -0.02 24.22
N VAL A 11 -20.50 -1.01 23.56
CA VAL A 11 -20.41 -1.08 22.10
C VAL A 11 -21.50 -2.02 21.58
N ALA A 12 -22.24 -1.56 20.56
CA ALA A 12 -23.19 -2.36 19.81
C ALA A 12 -22.75 -2.51 18.35
N VAL A 13 -23.01 -3.69 17.78
CA VAL A 13 -22.76 -3.97 16.37
C VAL A 13 -23.97 -4.74 15.83
N LEU A 14 -24.49 -4.30 14.68
CA LEU A 14 -25.68 -4.88 14.06
C LEU A 14 -25.47 -5.00 12.54
N ARG A 15 -25.83 -6.15 11.97
CA ARG A 15 -25.87 -6.35 10.51
C ARG A 15 -27.21 -5.82 9.98
N THR A 16 -27.18 -5.13 8.86
CA THR A 16 -28.33 -4.42 8.29
C THR A 16 -28.48 -4.64 6.78
N THR A 17 -29.65 -4.34 6.22
CA THR A 17 -29.93 -4.32 4.77
C THR A 17 -30.55 -2.97 4.37
N PRO A 18 -30.56 -2.60 3.06
CA PRO A 18 -31.18 -1.33 2.61
C PRO A 18 -32.65 -1.17 3.04
N GLU A 19 -33.38 -2.27 3.19
CA GLU A 19 -34.79 -2.31 3.59
C GLU A 19 -34.97 -2.03 5.09
N THR A 20 -34.01 -2.44 5.94
CA THR A 20 -34.11 -2.35 7.40
C THR A 20 -33.22 -1.25 8.02
N VAL A 21 -32.36 -0.60 7.23
CA VAL A 21 -31.27 0.28 7.70
C VAL A 21 -31.71 1.35 8.71
N LEU A 22 -32.86 1.98 8.50
CA LEU A 22 -33.35 3.03 9.40
C LEU A 22 -33.77 2.49 10.77
N ASP A 23 -34.42 1.32 10.79
CA ASP A 23 -34.89 0.68 12.01
C ASP A 23 -33.74 -0.02 12.75
N ASP A 24 -32.76 -0.55 12.00
CA ASP A 24 -31.54 -1.12 12.53
C ASP A 24 -30.65 -0.07 13.24
N TYR A 25 -30.61 1.19 12.78
CA TYR A 25 -29.97 2.26 13.56
C TYR A 25 -30.68 2.49 14.90
N GLY A 26 -32.02 2.37 14.95
CA GLY A 26 -32.76 2.42 16.20
C GLY A 26 -32.39 1.28 17.16
N ARG A 27 -32.36 0.04 16.63
CA ARG A 27 -31.94 -1.15 17.38
C ARG A 27 -30.47 -1.08 17.84
N LEU A 28 -29.59 -0.49 17.02
CA LEU A 28 -28.18 -0.27 17.37
C LEU A 28 -28.05 0.66 18.58
N MET A 29 -28.87 1.72 18.64
CA MET A 29 -28.90 2.64 19.77
C MET A 29 -29.43 1.98 21.05
N GLU A 30 -30.50 1.17 20.96
CA GLU A 30 -31.02 0.37 22.08
C GLU A 30 -29.95 -0.60 22.61
N LEU A 31 -29.28 -1.33 21.72
CA LEU A 31 -28.18 -2.23 22.08
C LEU A 31 -27.03 -1.46 22.74
N ALA A 32 -26.74 -0.22 22.31
CA ALA A 32 -25.74 0.64 22.92
C ALA A 32 -26.17 1.25 24.27
N GLY A 33 -27.44 1.11 24.67
CA GLY A 33 -27.97 1.70 25.92
C GLY A 33 -28.07 3.22 25.87
N PHE A 34 -28.63 3.76 24.77
CA PHE A 34 -28.66 5.21 24.55
C PHE A 34 -29.52 5.99 25.53
N GLU A 35 -30.61 5.40 26.05
CA GLU A 35 -31.50 6.10 27.00
C GLU A 35 -30.89 6.19 28.39
N GLU A 36 -30.08 5.20 28.78
CA GLU A 36 -29.24 5.24 29.97
C GLU A 36 -28.05 6.20 29.80
N ALA A 37 -27.55 6.34 28.58
CA ALA A 37 -26.40 7.19 28.26
C ALA A 37 -26.78 8.67 28.05
N LEU A 38 -28.00 9.01 27.61
CA LEU A 38 -28.39 10.38 27.25
C LEU A 38 -29.62 10.85 28.06
N PRO A 39 -29.46 11.76 29.04
CA PRO A 39 -30.58 12.31 29.80
C PRO A 39 -31.63 13.01 28.92
N LYS A 40 -32.91 12.63 29.10
CA LYS A 40 -34.03 13.17 28.30
C LYS A 40 -34.42 14.61 28.64
N ASP A 41 -33.91 15.16 29.74
CA ASP A 41 -34.13 16.56 30.13
C ASP A 41 -33.20 17.55 29.40
N LYS A 42 -32.34 17.07 28.50
CA LYS A 42 -31.44 17.89 27.68
C LYS A 42 -31.85 17.90 26.21
N GLU A 43 -31.57 19.02 25.55
CA GLU A 43 -31.56 19.09 24.10
C GLU A 43 -30.42 18.23 23.54
N THR A 44 -30.61 17.61 22.37
CA THR A 44 -29.64 16.67 21.78
C THR A 44 -29.08 17.19 20.47
N ILE A 45 -27.76 17.37 20.43
CA ILE A 45 -27.03 17.75 19.24
C ILE A 45 -26.63 16.49 18.46
N LEU A 46 -26.98 16.45 17.19
CA LEU A 46 -26.48 15.51 16.20
C LEU A 46 -25.28 16.16 15.51
N LYS A 47 -24.07 15.75 15.88
CA LYS A 47 -22.85 16.27 15.26
C LYS A 47 -22.67 15.59 13.89
N ILE A 48 -23.30 16.20 12.89
CA ILE A 48 -23.14 15.81 11.49
C ILE A 48 -21.71 16.14 11.06
N ASN A 49 -21.02 15.16 10.49
CA ASN A 49 -19.65 15.31 10.01
C ASN A 49 -19.66 15.36 8.48
N ILE A 50 -19.27 16.51 7.92
CA ILE A 50 -19.08 16.67 6.47
C ILE A 50 -17.58 16.61 6.21
N SER A 51 -17.14 15.46 5.72
CA SER A 51 -15.74 15.21 5.35
C SER A 51 -15.42 15.72 3.93
N TRP A 52 -16.45 15.85 3.09
CA TRP A 52 -16.34 16.35 1.72
C TRP A 52 -17.66 16.98 1.27
N GLN A 53 -17.59 18.13 0.59
CA GLN A 53 -18.76 18.88 0.13
C GLN A 53 -19.44 18.28 -1.12
N THR A 54 -18.87 17.26 -1.76
CA THR A 54 -19.55 16.48 -2.80
C THR A 54 -20.16 15.23 -2.19
N TRP A 55 -21.35 14.81 -2.64
CA TRP A 55 -21.98 13.57 -2.17
C TRP A 55 -21.03 12.38 -2.37
N TYR A 56 -20.68 11.73 -1.27
CA TYR A 56 -19.85 10.54 -1.31
C TYR A 56 -20.24 9.56 -0.19
N PRO A 57 -20.82 8.39 -0.51
CA PRO A 57 -21.22 7.38 0.48
C PRO A 57 -20.09 7.04 1.45
N ALA A 58 -20.39 7.08 2.75
CA ALA A 58 -19.45 6.78 3.83
C ALA A 58 -18.11 7.56 3.78
N CYS A 59 -18.17 8.81 3.29
CA CYS A 59 -17.15 9.83 3.48
C CYS A 59 -17.60 10.79 4.60
N SER A 60 -18.79 11.38 4.41
CA SER A 60 -19.52 12.15 5.43
C SER A 60 -20.47 11.21 6.22
N THR A 61 -21.08 11.72 7.30
CA THR A 61 -22.24 11.07 7.96
C THR A 61 -23.24 10.61 6.90
N ALA A 62 -23.72 9.36 6.97
CA ALA A 62 -24.66 8.89 5.96
C ALA A 62 -26.08 9.48 6.20
N PRO A 63 -26.85 9.82 5.15
CA PRO A 63 -28.18 10.40 5.33
C PRO A 63 -29.16 9.41 5.98
N TRP A 64 -29.07 8.12 5.66
CA TRP A 64 -29.85 7.06 6.32
C TRP A 64 -29.41 6.79 7.77
N GLN A 65 -28.13 7.02 8.11
CA GLN A 65 -27.64 6.99 9.49
C GLN A 65 -28.23 8.16 10.29
N LEU A 66 -28.16 9.37 9.73
CA LEU A 66 -28.75 10.57 10.32
C LEU A 66 -30.26 10.40 10.51
N GLU A 67 -30.96 9.91 9.49
CA GLU A 67 -32.40 9.65 9.51
C GLU A 67 -32.79 8.59 10.55
N GLY A 68 -32.10 7.45 10.61
CA GLY A 68 -32.37 6.41 11.61
C GLY A 68 -32.16 6.90 13.05
N VAL A 69 -31.10 7.66 13.31
CA VAL A 69 -30.84 8.27 14.62
C VAL A 69 -31.90 9.33 14.98
N ILE A 70 -32.29 10.21 14.04
CA ILE A 70 -33.36 11.19 14.26
C ILE A 70 -34.68 10.49 14.60
N ARG A 71 -35.07 9.51 13.77
CA ARG A 71 -36.29 8.71 13.99
C ARG A 71 -36.31 8.11 15.39
N LYS A 72 -35.22 7.48 15.82
CA LYS A 72 -35.16 6.82 17.13
C LYS A 72 -35.21 7.81 18.31
N LEU A 73 -34.53 8.94 18.20
CA LEU A 73 -34.59 9.97 19.25
C LEU A 73 -35.98 10.60 19.39
N GLN A 74 -36.66 10.84 18.26
CA GLN A 74 -38.03 11.36 18.28
C GLN A 74 -39.02 10.33 18.83
N GLU A 75 -38.90 9.05 18.43
CA GLU A 75 -39.67 7.93 18.99
C GLU A 75 -39.47 7.81 20.52
N ALA A 76 -38.23 7.91 20.99
CA ALA A 76 -37.88 7.84 22.41
C ALA A 76 -38.21 9.12 23.21
N GLY A 77 -38.76 10.15 22.58
CA GLY A 77 -39.23 11.37 23.25
C GLY A 77 -38.13 12.37 23.65
N TYR A 78 -37.01 12.43 22.93
CA TYR A 78 -36.02 13.50 23.13
C TYR A 78 -36.56 14.85 22.63
N PRO A 79 -36.44 15.94 23.40
CA PRO A 79 -37.31 17.11 23.24
C PRO A 79 -36.99 17.99 22.02
N ARG A 80 -35.72 18.36 21.83
CA ARG A 80 -35.27 19.19 20.70
C ARG A 80 -33.97 18.62 20.16
N LEU A 81 -33.94 18.40 18.85
CA LEU A 81 -32.77 17.90 18.13
C LEU A 81 -32.15 19.03 17.30
N LEU A 82 -30.82 19.13 17.31
CA LEU A 82 -30.08 20.10 16.51
C LEU A 82 -29.00 19.39 15.67
N GLY A 83 -29.11 19.42 14.34
CA GLY A 83 -28.05 19.02 13.43
C GLY A 83 -26.97 20.10 13.42
N ALA A 84 -25.76 19.78 13.91
CA ALA A 84 -24.71 20.77 14.11
C ALA A 84 -23.51 20.57 13.18
N HIS A 85 -23.29 21.56 12.33
CA HIS A 85 -22.19 21.64 11.38
C HIS A 85 -21.06 22.51 11.91
N ASN A 86 -19.83 22.18 11.54
CA ASN A 86 -18.64 23.00 11.73
C ASN A 86 -17.97 23.21 10.39
N ASP A 87 -17.38 24.39 10.18
CA ASP A 87 -16.52 24.60 9.03
C ASP A 87 -15.20 23.84 9.26
N THR A 88 -14.56 23.42 8.17
CA THR A 88 -13.19 22.88 8.20
C THR A 88 -12.40 23.49 7.06
N VAL A 89 -11.08 23.53 7.18
CA VAL A 89 -10.17 24.21 6.25
C VAL A 89 -10.22 23.75 4.78
N VAL A 90 -11.02 22.73 4.45
CA VAL A 90 -11.18 22.16 3.10
C VAL A 90 -12.64 21.89 2.68
N VAL A 91 -13.64 22.24 3.50
CA VAL A 91 -15.06 21.93 3.26
C VAL A 91 -15.96 23.13 3.58
N ASP A 92 -16.79 23.54 2.62
CA ASP A 92 -17.95 24.40 2.85
C ASP A 92 -19.12 23.55 3.36
N ALA A 93 -19.53 23.78 4.61
CA ALA A 93 -20.61 23.00 5.23
C ALA A 93 -21.99 23.23 4.57
N ARG A 94 -22.29 24.45 4.09
CA ARG A 94 -23.55 24.81 3.40
C ARG A 94 -23.67 24.16 2.04
N VAL A 95 -22.56 23.93 1.33
CA VAL A 95 -22.54 23.12 0.10
C VAL A 95 -22.65 21.64 0.44
N GLY A 96 -21.89 21.19 1.44
CA GLY A 96 -21.84 19.80 1.85
C GLY A 96 -23.16 19.24 2.39
N GLU A 97 -23.92 20.00 3.18
CA GLU A 97 -25.21 19.56 3.74
C GLU A 97 -26.25 19.26 2.66
N ARG A 98 -26.25 20.06 1.57
CA ARG A 98 -27.16 19.89 0.43
C ARG A 98 -26.75 18.71 -0.43
N ASN A 99 -25.45 18.60 -0.72
CA ASN A 99 -24.95 17.53 -1.56
C ASN A 99 -25.06 16.17 -0.86
N ASN A 100 -24.61 16.05 0.39
CA ASN A 100 -24.66 14.81 1.18
C ASN A 100 -26.06 14.48 1.73
N LYS A 101 -27.10 15.21 1.30
CA LYS A 101 -28.51 15.01 1.67
C LYS A 101 -28.85 15.24 3.15
N HIS A 102 -27.92 15.77 3.94
CA HIS A 102 -28.14 16.12 5.34
C HIS A 102 -29.26 17.14 5.50
N LEU A 103 -29.24 18.21 4.69
CA LEU A 103 -30.26 19.28 4.75
C LEU A 103 -31.67 18.71 4.56
N TYR A 104 -31.85 17.87 3.53
CA TYR A 104 -33.12 17.21 3.22
C TYR A 104 -33.62 16.32 4.36
N VAL A 105 -32.69 15.63 5.07
CA VAL A 105 -33.03 14.79 6.21
C VAL A 105 -33.42 15.63 7.43
N VAL A 106 -32.65 16.68 7.77
CA VAL A 106 -33.00 17.52 8.95
C VAL A 106 -34.29 18.30 8.72
N GLU A 107 -34.52 18.83 7.51
CA GLU A 107 -35.77 19.49 7.11
C GLU A 107 -36.97 18.53 7.19
N LYS A 108 -36.84 17.31 6.64
CA LYS A 108 -37.91 16.28 6.65
C LYS A 108 -38.43 15.96 8.06
N TYR A 109 -37.56 16.04 9.07
CA TYR A 109 -37.87 15.69 10.46
C TYR A 109 -37.99 16.90 11.39
N GLY A 110 -37.94 18.14 10.88
CA GLY A 110 -38.04 19.35 11.70
C GLY A 110 -36.86 19.55 12.66
N VAL A 111 -35.69 19.00 12.34
CA VAL A 111 -34.46 19.11 13.13
C VAL A 111 -33.78 20.43 12.81
N GLU A 112 -33.44 21.20 13.84
CA GLU A 112 -32.83 22.52 13.66
C GLU A 112 -31.41 22.40 13.13
N ASN A 113 -31.06 23.18 12.11
CA ASN A 113 -29.80 23.01 11.39
C ASN A 113 -28.82 24.17 11.67
N VAL A 114 -27.88 23.95 12.60
CA VAL A 114 -27.01 24.98 13.17
C VAL A 114 -25.58 24.90 12.61
N HIS A 115 -25.03 26.06 12.28
CA HIS A 115 -23.69 26.19 11.70
C HIS A 115 -22.78 26.90 12.69
N LEU A 116 -22.08 26.11 13.52
CA LEU A 116 -21.44 26.55 14.77
C LEU A 116 -20.40 27.66 14.61
N TYR A 117 -19.95 27.95 13.39
CA TYR A 117 -18.97 28.97 13.04
C TYR A 117 -19.59 30.31 12.61
N GLU A 118 -20.91 30.37 12.40
CA GLU A 118 -21.60 31.60 11.99
C GLU A 118 -21.68 32.61 13.16
N PRO A 119 -21.63 33.94 12.91
CA PRO A 119 -21.41 34.95 13.95
C PRO A 119 -22.44 35.01 15.08
N GLN A 120 -23.65 34.46 14.89
CA GLN A 120 -24.67 34.39 15.93
C GLN A 120 -24.38 33.35 17.03
N TYR A 121 -23.43 32.43 16.81
CA TYR A 121 -23.06 31.42 17.81
C TYR A 121 -21.86 31.89 18.64
N GLU A 122 -22.11 32.19 19.90
CA GLU A 122 -21.08 32.60 20.86
C GLU A 122 -20.08 31.45 21.12
N TRP A 123 -18.78 31.71 20.93
CA TRP A 123 -17.71 30.81 21.37
C TRP A 123 -17.16 31.28 22.71
N VAL A 124 -17.19 30.39 23.69
CA VAL A 124 -16.69 30.65 25.05
C VAL A 124 -15.40 29.89 25.30
N ARG A 125 -14.52 30.49 26.09
CA ARG A 125 -13.32 29.81 26.58
C ARG A 125 -13.74 28.67 27.52
N TYR A 126 -13.30 27.46 27.20
CA TYR A 126 -13.55 26.28 28.01
C TYR A 126 -12.41 26.10 29.02
N GLU A 127 -12.75 26.23 30.30
CA GLU A 127 -11.84 25.88 31.39
C GLU A 127 -12.04 24.40 31.77
N PRO A 128 -10.99 23.56 31.69
CA PRO A 128 -11.14 22.13 31.88
C PRO A 128 -11.25 21.76 33.38
N LYS A 129 -12.18 20.86 33.71
CA LYS A 129 -12.42 20.40 35.10
C LYS A 129 -11.22 19.64 35.72
N ARG A 130 -10.23 19.24 34.89
CA ARG A 130 -8.96 18.58 35.23
C ARG A 130 -7.89 19.12 34.27
N PRO A 131 -6.59 19.17 34.63
CA PRO A 131 -5.54 19.61 33.71
C PRO A 131 -5.59 18.87 32.37
N PHE A 132 -5.47 19.58 31.25
CA PHE A 132 -5.32 18.96 29.95
C PHE A 132 -3.99 18.19 29.87
N LEU A 133 -3.97 17.09 29.11
CA LEU A 133 -2.73 16.36 28.84
C LEU A 133 -1.80 17.13 27.88
N VAL A 134 -2.39 17.87 26.94
CA VAL A 134 -1.66 18.58 25.87
C VAL A 134 -2.36 19.81 25.26
N LEU A 135 -3.70 19.92 25.35
CA LEU A 135 -4.45 20.96 24.63
C LEU A 135 -4.15 22.39 25.09
N ASP A 136 -3.79 22.56 26.37
CA ASP A 136 -3.25 23.78 26.97
C ASP A 136 -1.94 24.26 26.31
N LYS A 137 -1.11 23.32 25.84
CA LYS A 137 0.17 23.60 25.16
C LYS A 137 -0.02 23.91 23.67
N VAL A 138 -1.03 23.29 23.06
CA VAL A 138 -1.39 23.51 21.63
C VAL A 138 -2.16 24.82 21.46
N TYR A 139 -3.02 25.17 22.43
CA TYR A 139 -3.83 26.38 22.44
C TYR A 139 -3.45 27.26 23.64
N PRO A 140 -2.27 27.93 23.61
CA PRO A 140 -1.74 28.69 24.75
C PRO A 140 -2.63 29.87 25.19
N ASN A 141 -3.52 30.33 24.30
CA ASN A 141 -4.50 31.38 24.59
C ASN A 141 -5.81 30.85 25.23
N GLY A 142 -5.88 29.55 25.48
CA GLY A 142 -7.07 28.84 25.95
C GLY A 142 -7.81 28.13 24.81
N LEU A 143 -8.53 27.05 25.15
CA LEU A 143 -9.42 26.36 24.23
C LEU A 143 -10.77 27.08 24.19
N TYR A 144 -11.35 27.28 23.01
CA TYR A 144 -12.69 27.85 22.84
C TYR A 144 -13.63 26.80 22.27
N ILE A 145 -14.87 26.76 22.75
CA ILE A 145 -15.92 25.88 22.25
C ILE A 145 -17.20 26.71 21.98
N PRO A 146 -18.08 26.29 21.06
CA PRO A 146 -19.38 26.92 20.90
C PRO A 146 -20.19 26.75 22.20
N LYS A 147 -20.68 27.84 22.78
CA LYS A 147 -21.47 27.86 24.02
C LYS A 147 -22.73 27.01 23.91
N ILE A 148 -23.28 26.90 22.70
CA ILE A 148 -24.43 26.03 22.39
C ILE A 148 -24.14 24.54 22.64
N LEU A 149 -22.88 24.08 22.69
CA LEU A 149 -22.58 22.68 23.05
C LEU A 149 -22.71 22.40 24.56
N VAL A 150 -22.64 23.44 25.41
CA VAL A 150 -22.60 23.27 26.87
C VAL A 150 -23.98 22.91 27.41
N GLY A 151 -24.04 21.86 28.24
CA GLY A 151 -25.27 21.41 28.91
C GLY A 151 -26.27 20.68 27.99
N ARG A 152 -25.81 20.19 26.82
CA ARG A 152 -26.60 19.40 25.87
C ARG A 152 -26.02 18.00 25.69
N ASN A 153 -26.87 17.06 25.30
CA ASN A 153 -26.42 15.76 24.81
C ASN A 153 -25.73 15.95 23.46
N ILE A 154 -24.69 15.15 23.15
CA ILE A 154 -24.08 15.12 21.82
C ILE A 154 -23.98 13.68 21.34
N ILE A 155 -24.54 13.41 20.15
CA ILE A 155 -24.33 12.17 19.39
C ILE A 155 -23.47 12.47 18.18
N GLN A 156 -22.48 11.62 17.94
CA GLN A 156 -21.44 11.78 16.94
C GLN A 156 -21.50 10.67 15.87
N LEU A 157 -21.22 10.99 14.59
CA LEU A 157 -21.55 10.12 13.44
C LEU A 157 -20.41 10.01 12.37
N PRO A 158 -19.43 9.08 12.52
CA PRO A 158 -18.17 9.03 11.73
C PRO A 158 -17.85 7.66 11.08
N THR A 159 -16.63 7.49 10.53
CA THR A 159 -16.15 6.27 9.83
C THR A 159 -14.64 5.99 10.02
N VAL A 160 -14.21 4.71 10.14
CA VAL A 160 -12.80 4.24 10.27
C VAL A 160 -12.54 3.01 9.38
N LYS A 161 -11.32 2.81 8.84
CA LYS A 161 -10.88 1.86 7.78
C LYS A 161 -9.32 1.76 7.80
N CYS A 162 -8.66 0.67 7.35
CA CYS A 162 -7.17 0.50 7.34
C CYS A 162 -6.69 -0.60 6.34
N VAL A 163 -5.36 -0.81 6.17
CA VAL A 163 -4.75 -1.88 5.34
C VAL A 163 -3.98 -2.94 6.16
N HIS A 164 -3.76 -4.14 5.59
CA HIS A 164 -3.01 -5.22 6.24
C HIS A 164 -1.49 -4.92 6.36
N PRO A 165 -0.78 -5.33 7.43
CA PRO A 165 0.67 -5.11 7.63
C PRO A 165 1.55 -5.46 6.43
N ASP A 166 1.24 -6.57 5.75
CA ASP A 166 2.02 -7.07 4.60
C ASP A 166 1.81 -6.30 3.30
N THR A 167 1.02 -5.23 3.32
CA THR A 167 0.88 -4.32 2.17
C THR A 167 2.23 -3.64 1.89
N GLU A 168 2.80 -3.90 0.71
CA GLU A 168 4.03 -3.26 0.22
C GLU A 168 3.74 -1.85 -0.28
N ILE A 169 4.26 -0.87 0.45
CA ILE A 169 4.11 0.56 0.21
C ILE A 169 5.29 1.06 -0.64
N VAL A 170 4.99 1.89 -1.64
CA VAL A 170 6.00 2.52 -2.51
C VAL A 170 6.42 3.87 -1.92
N ARG A 171 7.66 3.96 -1.43
CA ARG A 171 8.29 5.23 -1.05
C ARG A 171 8.66 6.03 -2.29
N ALA A 172 8.78 7.35 -2.14
CA ALA A 172 9.07 8.26 -3.26
C ALA A 172 10.52 8.21 -3.74
N ASP A 173 11.42 7.59 -2.98
CA ASP A 173 12.75 7.17 -3.43
C ASP A 173 12.71 5.79 -4.13
N GLY A 174 11.51 5.25 -4.35
CA GLY A 174 11.25 3.97 -5.01
C GLY A 174 11.29 2.75 -4.10
N ALA A 175 11.83 2.84 -2.88
CA ALA A 175 11.95 1.69 -1.99
C ALA A 175 10.58 1.07 -1.64
N LEU A 176 10.52 -0.26 -1.65
CA LEU A 176 9.38 -1.04 -1.17
C LEU A 176 9.58 -1.41 0.31
N VAL A 177 8.57 -1.13 1.13
CA VAL A 177 8.54 -1.44 2.57
C VAL A 177 7.17 -1.96 2.97
N ARG A 178 7.06 -2.88 3.94
CA ARG A 178 5.74 -3.31 4.43
C ARG A 178 5.10 -2.22 5.29
N ALA A 179 3.79 -2.05 5.20
CA ALA A 179 3.05 -1.07 5.99
C ALA A 179 3.26 -1.24 7.50
N GLY A 180 3.23 -2.49 7.98
CA GLY A 180 3.49 -2.82 9.39
C GLY A 180 4.92 -2.47 9.82
N GLU A 181 5.93 -2.85 9.02
CA GLU A 181 7.34 -2.51 9.28
C GLU A 181 7.53 -0.99 9.39
N LEU A 182 7.00 -0.23 8.42
CA LEU A 182 7.14 1.21 8.34
C LEU A 182 6.45 1.94 9.50
N VAL A 183 5.21 1.56 9.85
CA VAL A 183 4.51 2.17 10.98
C VAL A 183 5.16 1.79 12.31
N GLU A 184 5.51 0.52 12.53
CA GLU A 184 6.16 0.10 13.79
C GLU A 184 7.55 0.70 13.97
N GLU A 185 8.30 0.94 12.90
CA GLU A 185 9.55 1.71 12.94
C GLU A 185 9.28 3.14 13.41
N ARG A 186 8.28 3.82 12.82
CA ARG A 186 7.92 5.20 13.17
C ARG A 186 7.32 5.31 14.57
N LEU A 187 6.59 4.30 15.06
CA LEU A 187 6.08 4.24 16.44
C LEU A 187 7.22 4.12 17.47
N ARG A 188 8.34 3.48 17.09
CA ARG A 188 9.53 3.34 17.95
C ARG A 188 10.51 4.52 17.87
N SER A 189 10.54 5.26 16.76
CA SER A 189 11.61 6.23 16.45
C SER A 189 11.14 7.64 16.04
N GLY A 190 9.83 7.84 15.85
CA GLY A 190 9.25 9.12 15.43
C GLY A 190 8.93 10.05 16.60
N GLY A 191 7.84 10.80 16.48
CA GLY A 191 7.29 11.56 17.60
C GLY A 191 6.76 10.68 18.74
N ILE A 192 6.22 11.30 19.78
CA ILE A 192 5.59 10.58 20.89
C ILE A 192 4.33 9.88 20.36
N PRO A 193 4.19 8.54 20.51
CA PRO A 193 2.96 7.84 20.16
C PRO A 193 1.78 8.30 21.03
N LEU A 194 0.66 8.59 20.38
CA LEU A 194 -0.60 8.93 21.02
C LEU A 194 -1.53 7.72 20.92
N LEU A 195 -2.14 7.34 22.03
CA LEU A 195 -3.20 6.32 22.11
C LEU A 195 -4.55 7.06 22.13
N ASP A 196 -5.39 6.79 21.13
CA ASP A 196 -6.76 7.32 21.05
C ASP A 196 -7.76 6.37 21.77
N GLU A 197 -8.97 6.84 22.07
CA GLU A 197 -9.95 6.15 22.94
C GLU A 197 -10.35 4.74 22.42
N ASP A 198 -10.31 4.52 21.11
CA ASP A 198 -10.67 3.26 20.45
C ASP A 198 -9.52 2.22 20.41
N GLY A 199 -8.37 2.54 21.02
CA GLY A 199 -7.17 1.69 21.03
C GLY A 199 -6.22 1.91 19.84
N ASP A 200 -6.59 2.79 18.90
CA ASP A 200 -5.72 3.26 17.83
C ASP A 200 -4.45 3.91 18.41
N VAL A 201 -3.29 3.56 17.86
CA VAL A 201 -2.02 4.21 18.17
C VAL A 201 -1.51 4.96 16.95
N ARG A 202 -1.22 6.25 17.13
CA ARG A 202 -0.68 7.12 16.08
C ARG A 202 0.62 7.80 16.47
N VAL A 203 1.45 8.09 15.49
CA VAL A 203 2.67 8.88 15.69
C VAL A 203 2.83 9.89 14.57
N GLN A 204 3.21 11.12 14.95
CA GLN A 204 3.56 12.15 13.98
C GLN A 204 4.98 11.87 13.45
N ALA A 205 5.10 11.70 12.14
CA ALA A 205 6.37 11.61 11.46
C ALA A 205 6.19 11.98 9.98
N ARG A 206 7.31 12.15 9.26
CA ARG A 206 7.33 12.44 7.82
C ARG A 206 7.98 11.29 7.06
N GLU A 207 7.36 10.90 5.96
CA GLU A 207 7.89 9.99 4.96
C GLU A 207 7.37 10.41 3.59
N SER A 208 8.19 10.24 2.56
CA SER A 208 7.77 10.54 1.19
C SER A 208 7.23 9.27 0.53
N LEU A 209 5.94 9.25 0.18
CA LEU A 209 5.30 8.15 -0.54
C LEU A 209 4.84 8.60 -1.94
N VAL A 210 4.46 7.64 -2.78
CA VAL A 210 3.87 7.91 -4.11
C VAL A 210 2.35 7.73 -4.05
N GLY A 211 1.60 8.64 -4.67
CA GLY A 211 0.14 8.57 -4.81
C GLY A 211 -0.36 9.47 -5.94
N LEU A 212 -1.67 9.67 -6.04
CA LEU A 212 -2.33 10.58 -6.98
C LEU A 212 -2.53 11.96 -6.36
N ASP A 213 -2.37 13.02 -7.16
CA ASP A 213 -2.87 14.36 -6.84
C ASP A 213 -4.38 14.50 -7.10
N GLY A 214 -4.95 15.69 -6.81
CA GLY A 214 -6.36 15.99 -7.07
C GLY A 214 -6.76 16.04 -8.55
N ARG A 215 -5.83 15.82 -9.49
CA ARG A 215 -6.07 15.72 -10.94
C ARG A 215 -5.90 14.29 -11.48
N GLY A 216 -5.52 13.33 -10.62
CA GLY A 216 -5.23 11.95 -11.03
C GLY A 216 -3.81 11.76 -11.58
N THR A 217 -2.88 12.68 -11.29
CA THR A 217 -1.47 12.58 -11.69
C THR A 217 -0.66 11.83 -10.64
N VAL A 218 0.22 10.91 -11.03
CA VAL A 218 1.12 10.24 -10.07
C VAL A 218 2.21 11.22 -9.60
N VAL A 219 2.25 11.49 -8.29
CA VAL A 219 3.14 12.46 -7.64
C VAL A 219 3.73 11.92 -6.32
N ARG A 220 4.84 12.54 -5.90
CA ARG A 220 5.37 12.41 -4.53
C ARG A 220 4.49 13.19 -3.56
N GLN A 221 4.19 12.58 -2.40
CA GLN A 221 3.41 13.18 -1.33
C GLN A 221 4.08 12.91 0.04
N GLN A 222 3.84 13.77 1.04
CA GLN A 222 4.34 13.57 2.41
C GLN A 222 3.28 12.93 3.31
N THR A 223 3.68 11.97 4.14
CA THR A 223 2.89 11.55 5.31
C THR A 223 2.96 12.60 6.42
N ARG A 224 1.97 12.60 7.31
CA ARG A 224 1.85 13.41 8.54
C ARG A 224 1.74 12.55 9.78
N TRP A 225 0.99 11.46 9.68
CA TRP A 225 0.73 10.52 10.75
C TRP A 225 0.80 9.10 10.24
N PHE A 226 1.26 8.20 11.12
CA PHE A 226 1.32 6.76 10.93
C PHE A 226 0.41 6.12 11.96
N TRP A 227 -0.39 5.15 11.54
CA TRP A 227 -1.48 4.61 12.33
C TRP A 227 -1.40 3.11 12.46
N ARG A 228 -1.68 2.63 13.67
CA ARG A 228 -1.86 1.22 13.99
C ARG A 228 -3.20 1.05 14.71
N THR A 229 -4.11 0.33 14.06
CA THR A 229 -5.48 0.11 14.51
C THR A 229 -5.68 -1.32 14.98
N PRO A 230 -6.11 -1.56 16.23
CA PRO A 230 -6.48 -2.90 16.68
C PRO A 230 -7.61 -3.48 15.83
N LEU A 231 -7.45 -4.72 15.38
CA LEU A 231 -8.42 -5.32 14.47
C LEU A 231 -9.74 -5.71 15.17
N ASN A 232 -9.69 -6.00 16.48
CA ASN A 232 -10.86 -6.30 17.32
C ASN A 232 -11.79 -7.41 16.75
N GLY A 233 -11.22 -8.40 16.05
CA GLY A 233 -11.97 -9.51 15.45
C GLY A 233 -12.72 -9.17 14.16
N GLN A 234 -12.49 -8.00 13.56
CA GLN A 234 -13.01 -7.67 12.24
C GLN A 234 -12.41 -8.59 11.16
N LYS A 235 -13.27 -9.15 10.30
CA LYS A 235 -12.84 -9.88 9.09
C LYS A 235 -12.28 -8.95 8.02
N LEU A 236 -11.39 -9.45 7.19
CA LEU A 236 -10.71 -8.68 6.15
C LEU A 236 -11.23 -9.04 4.75
N TRP A 237 -11.02 -8.14 3.80
CA TRP A 237 -11.36 -8.32 2.40
C TRP A 237 -10.09 -8.45 1.58
N ARG A 238 -9.92 -9.61 0.94
CA ARG A 238 -8.89 -9.83 -0.09
C ARG A 238 -9.46 -9.48 -1.45
N ILE A 239 -8.85 -8.51 -2.12
CA ILE A 239 -9.17 -8.11 -3.49
C ILE A 239 -8.07 -8.60 -4.42
N ARG A 240 -8.42 -9.37 -5.47
CA ARG A 240 -7.50 -9.76 -6.55
C ARG A 240 -7.93 -9.13 -7.86
N THR A 241 -6.95 -8.68 -8.64
CA THR A 241 -7.15 -8.07 -9.96
C THR A 241 -6.61 -8.95 -11.10
N ARG A 242 -7.01 -8.66 -12.34
CA ARG A 242 -6.68 -9.43 -13.54
C ARG A 242 -5.20 -9.35 -13.92
N THR A 243 -4.50 -8.27 -13.59
CA THR A 243 -3.02 -8.21 -13.66
C THR A 243 -2.34 -8.99 -12.53
N GLY A 244 -3.09 -9.57 -11.60
CA GLY A 244 -2.58 -10.37 -10.49
C GLY A 244 -2.21 -9.56 -9.24
N ARG A 245 -2.43 -8.24 -9.21
CA ARG A 245 -2.28 -7.47 -7.96
C ARG A 245 -3.30 -7.97 -6.94
N GLU A 246 -2.86 -8.17 -5.71
CA GLU A 246 -3.66 -8.65 -4.59
C GLU A 246 -3.39 -7.76 -3.39
N VAL A 247 -4.43 -7.38 -2.64
CA VAL A 247 -4.30 -6.69 -1.36
C VAL A 247 -5.34 -7.20 -0.37
N VAL A 248 -5.01 -7.17 0.92
CA VAL A 248 -5.92 -7.46 2.03
C VAL A 248 -6.14 -6.18 2.82
N VAL A 249 -7.40 -5.81 3.04
CA VAL A 249 -7.81 -4.53 3.65
C VAL A 249 -9.03 -4.71 4.54
N SER A 250 -9.40 -3.69 5.34
CA SER A 250 -10.69 -3.70 6.03
C SER A 250 -11.87 -3.62 5.03
N PRO A 251 -13.07 -4.15 5.36
CA PRO A 251 -14.25 -4.16 4.47
C PRO A 251 -14.60 -2.78 3.91
N VAL A 252 -14.35 -1.76 4.70
CA VAL A 252 -14.73 -0.37 4.42
C VAL A 252 -13.64 0.40 3.65
N HIS A 253 -12.46 -0.19 3.41
CA HIS A 253 -11.32 0.47 2.78
C HIS A 253 -11.60 0.85 1.30
N PRO A 254 -11.30 2.07 0.83
CA PRO A 254 -11.71 2.55 -0.49
C PRO A 254 -10.73 2.23 -1.62
N PHE A 255 -11.25 1.88 -2.80
CA PHE A 255 -10.52 1.72 -4.05
C PHE A 255 -11.07 2.65 -5.13
N LEU A 256 -10.19 3.37 -5.83
CA LEU A 256 -10.60 4.26 -6.91
C LEU A 256 -11.16 3.45 -8.09
N THR A 257 -12.43 3.61 -8.39
CA THR A 257 -13.11 3.04 -9.58
C THR A 257 -13.43 4.14 -10.60
N PRO A 258 -13.85 3.82 -11.84
CA PRO A 258 -14.22 4.82 -12.85
C PRO A 258 -15.34 5.80 -12.43
N THR A 259 -16.10 5.46 -11.39
CA THR A 259 -17.17 6.30 -10.82
C THR A 259 -16.83 6.85 -9.42
N GLY A 260 -15.58 6.69 -8.96
CA GLY A 260 -15.12 7.14 -7.64
C GLY A 260 -14.61 6.00 -6.72
N TRP A 261 -14.13 6.37 -5.54
CA TRP A 261 -13.63 5.49 -4.47
C TRP A 261 -14.69 4.58 -3.82
N ARG A 262 -14.87 3.33 -4.27
CA ARG A 262 -15.82 2.37 -3.67
C ARG A 262 -15.17 1.51 -2.58
N GLN A 263 -15.92 1.11 -1.57
CA GLN A 263 -15.39 0.30 -0.46
C GLN A 263 -15.12 -1.15 -0.87
N ALA A 264 -14.18 -1.82 -0.20
CA ALA A 264 -13.84 -3.22 -0.46
C ALA A 264 -15.05 -4.18 -0.46
N VAL A 265 -16.00 -3.96 0.46
CA VAL A 265 -17.26 -4.72 0.59
C VAL A 265 -18.30 -4.42 -0.50
N GLU A 266 -18.19 -3.26 -1.16
CA GLU A 266 -19.07 -2.86 -2.27
C GLU A 266 -18.58 -3.39 -3.62
N LEU A 267 -17.33 -3.86 -3.73
CA LEU A 267 -16.71 -4.30 -4.97
C LEU A 267 -17.15 -5.71 -5.36
N GLN A 268 -17.29 -5.93 -6.67
CA GLN A 268 -17.70 -7.20 -7.25
C GLN A 268 -16.72 -7.66 -8.33
N VAL A 269 -16.72 -8.95 -8.65
CA VAL A 269 -15.94 -9.48 -9.78
C VAL A 269 -16.43 -8.82 -11.08
N GLY A 270 -15.48 -8.28 -11.87
CA GLY A 270 -15.76 -7.51 -13.08
C GLY A 270 -15.67 -5.99 -12.91
N ASP A 271 -15.82 -5.46 -11.69
CA ASP A 271 -15.56 -4.04 -11.38
C ASP A 271 -14.13 -3.65 -11.77
N ARG A 272 -13.91 -2.34 -11.99
CA ARG A 272 -12.60 -1.79 -12.34
C ARG A 272 -12.04 -0.93 -11.22
N VAL A 273 -10.75 -1.09 -10.94
CA VAL A 273 -9.99 -0.30 -9.97
C VAL A 273 -8.75 0.32 -10.63
N ALA A 274 -8.34 1.49 -10.15
CA ALA A 274 -7.17 2.19 -10.66
C ALA A 274 -5.88 1.54 -10.15
N ILE A 275 -4.96 1.32 -11.09
CA ILE A 275 -3.57 0.95 -10.83
C ILE A 275 -2.65 1.99 -11.50
N PRO A 276 -1.44 2.26 -10.97
CA PRO A 276 -0.46 3.09 -11.66
C PRO A 276 -0.07 2.46 -13.01
N ARG A 277 -0.08 3.23 -14.10
CA ARG A 277 0.66 2.84 -15.33
C ARG A 277 2.15 3.02 -15.14
N ARG A 278 2.55 4.16 -14.56
CA ARG A 278 3.93 4.47 -14.22
C ARG A 278 4.07 4.87 -12.76
N ILE A 279 5.03 4.27 -12.07
CA ILE A 279 5.52 4.79 -10.79
C ILE A 279 6.67 5.75 -11.12
N LYS A 280 6.50 7.05 -10.85
CA LYS A 280 7.54 8.05 -11.09
C LYS A 280 8.41 8.21 -9.85
N VAL A 281 9.71 8.00 -10.01
CA VAL A 281 10.74 8.14 -8.97
C VAL A 281 12.00 8.68 -9.63
N GLU A 282 12.60 9.70 -9.04
CA GLU A 282 13.92 10.20 -9.40
C GLU A 282 14.97 9.32 -8.73
N GLY A 283 15.35 8.23 -9.41
CA GLY A 283 16.34 7.28 -8.91
C GLY A 283 17.78 7.77 -9.12
N GLU A 284 18.69 7.33 -8.26
CA GLU A 284 20.14 7.61 -8.37
C GLU A 284 20.94 6.30 -8.22
N SER A 285 22.07 6.16 -8.93
CA SER A 285 22.96 5.01 -8.77
C SER A 285 23.42 4.91 -7.33
N GLN A 286 23.13 3.82 -6.64
CA GLN A 286 23.29 3.69 -5.19
C GLN A 286 24.73 3.31 -4.80
N PRO A 287 25.25 3.71 -3.63
CA PRO A 287 26.52 3.18 -3.12
C PRO A 287 26.40 1.66 -2.85
N LEU A 288 27.42 0.89 -3.22
CA LEU A 288 27.45 -0.54 -2.92
C LEU A 288 27.98 -0.81 -1.49
N PRO A 289 27.50 -1.89 -0.82
CA PRO A 289 27.96 -2.23 0.52
C PRO A 289 29.47 -2.50 0.57
N ARG A 290 30.13 -1.87 1.53
CA ARG A 290 31.56 -2.09 1.78
C ARG A 290 31.83 -3.46 2.39
N LEU A 291 32.97 -4.04 2.02
CA LEU A 291 33.47 -5.33 2.52
C LEU A 291 34.62 -5.15 3.55
N ASP A 292 34.81 -3.93 4.04
CA ASP A 292 35.89 -3.53 4.95
C ASP A 292 35.81 -4.24 6.32
N ALA A 293 34.63 -4.77 6.68
CA ALA A 293 34.40 -5.53 7.92
C ALA A 293 34.72 -7.04 7.80
N VAL A 294 35.23 -7.48 6.64
CA VAL A 294 35.53 -8.89 6.38
C VAL A 294 36.94 -9.23 6.86
N ASP A 295 37.02 -9.85 8.03
CA ASP A 295 38.27 -10.42 8.51
C ASP A 295 38.58 -11.73 7.72
N LEU A 296 39.30 -11.57 6.60
CA LEU A 296 39.82 -12.66 5.79
C LEU A 296 40.81 -13.57 6.54
N GLU A 297 41.26 -13.22 7.75
CA GLU A 297 42.06 -14.10 8.60
C GLU A 297 41.22 -15.13 9.35
N THR A 298 40.02 -14.74 9.80
CA THR A 298 39.06 -15.66 10.44
C THR A 298 38.36 -16.61 9.48
N ILE A 299 38.24 -16.23 8.20
CA ILE A 299 37.53 -17.02 7.19
C ILE A 299 38.41 -18.18 6.70
N PRO A 300 37.96 -19.45 6.80
CA PRO A 300 38.75 -20.63 6.41
C PRO A 300 38.79 -20.85 4.88
N CYS A 301 39.20 -19.83 4.13
CA CYS A 301 39.32 -19.85 2.67
C CYS A 301 40.77 -20.13 2.21
N ARG A 302 40.92 -20.85 1.09
CA ARG A 302 42.25 -21.25 0.59
C ARG A 302 43.00 -20.12 -0.16
N ASN A 303 42.29 -19.19 -0.78
CA ASN A 303 42.85 -18.11 -1.59
C ASN A 303 42.36 -16.75 -1.05
N LYS A 304 43.17 -16.09 -0.23
CA LYS A 304 42.87 -14.78 0.36
C LYS A 304 43.17 -13.62 -0.61
N HIS A 305 42.49 -13.57 -1.75
CA HIS A 305 42.58 -12.44 -2.67
C HIS A 305 41.35 -11.56 -2.56
N TRP A 306 41.53 -10.24 -2.44
CA TRP A 306 40.42 -9.30 -2.43
C TRP A 306 39.79 -9.21 -3.82
N ILE A 307 38.46 -9.35 -3.89
CA ILE A 307 37.71 -9.04 -5.11
C ILE A 307 37.68 -7.53 -5.30
N ARG A 308 37.59 -7.08 -6.56
CA ARG A 308 37.13 -5.73 -6.84
C ARG A 308 35.65 -5.62 -6.44
N VAL A 309 35.21 -4.47 -5.95
CA VAL A 309 33.79 -4.13 -5.88
C VAL A 309 33.67 -2.69 -6.40
N PRO A 310 32.73 -2.38 -7.31
CA PRO A 310 32.46 -1.00 -7.70
C PRO A 310 31.98 -0.18 -6.49
N GLU A 311 32.27 1.12 -6.46
CA GLU A 311 31.83 1.98 -5.33
C GLU A 311 30.31 2.24 -5.36
N ARG A 312 29.71 2.22 -6.55
CA ARG A 312 28.28 2.44 -6.79
C ARG A 312 27.73 1.42 -7.77
N THR A 313 26.41 1.29 -7.79
CA THR A 313 25.69 0.56 -8.83
C THR A 313 25.87 1.22 -10.20
N SER A 314 25.58 0.45 -11.24
CA SER A 314 25.63 0.88 -12.64
C SER A 314 24.78 -0.06 -13.50
N PRO A 315 24.49 0.30 -14.76
CA PRO A 315 23.83 -0.61 -15.69
C PRO A 315 24.56 -1.95 -15.84
N ASP A 316 25.89 -1.95 -15.92
CA ASP A 316 26.71 -3.18 -16.00
C ASP A 316 26.59 -4.05 -14.74
N PHE A 317 26.60 -3.44 -13.55
CA PHE A 317 26.41 -4.16 -12.28
C PHE A 317 25.02 -4.81 -12.20
N TRP A 318 23.99 -4.07 -12.59
CA TRP A 318 22.62 -4.57 -12.57
C TRP A 318 22.32 -5.58 -13.67
N ARG A 319 22.96 -5.45 -14.84
CA ARG A 319 22.96 -6.46 -15.89
C ARG A 319 23.57 -7.78 -15.38
N TRP A 320 24.72 -7.72 -14.72
CA TRP A 320 25.32 -8.89 -14.07
C TRP A 320 24.40 -9.53 -13.03
N MET A 321 23.77 -8.70 -12.18
CA MET A 321 22.81 -9.17 -11.18
C MET A 321 21.55 -9.79 -11.83
N GLY A 322 21.06 -9.23 -12.94
CA GLY A 322 19.94 -9.79 -13.71
C GLY A 322 20.22 -11.21 -14.19
N TYR A 323 21.42 -11.45 -14.73
CA TYR A 323 21.86 -12.79 -15.11
C TYR A 323 21.99 -13.75 -13.92
N LEU A 324 22.48 -13.27 -12.77
CA LEU A 324 22.57 -14.06 -11.54
C LEU A 324 21.17 -14.43 -11.02
N ILE A 325 20.24 -13.48 -10.95
CA ILE A 325 18.86 -13.73 -10.51
C ILE A 325 18.10 -14.60 -11.51
N ALA A 326 18.37 -14.51 -12.81
CA ALA A 326 17.84 -15.45 -13.79
C ALA A 326 18.32 -16.89 -13.55
N ALA A 327 19.61 -17.16 -13.77
CA ALA A 327 20.12 -18.53 -13.91
C ALA A 327 21.13 -18.98 -12.83
N GLY A 328 21.49 -18.11 -11.89
CA GLY A 328 22.43 -18.42 -10.82
C GLY A 328 21.85 -19.29 -9.69
N TRP A 329 22.74 -20.00 -8.99
CA TRP A 329 22.50 -20.69 -7.72
C TRP A 329 23.71 -20.46 -6.81
N VAL A 330 23.49 -20.02 -5.57
CA VAL A 330 24.58 -19.65 -4.64
C VAL A 330 24.51 -20.53 -3.40
N GLN A 331 25.65 -21.08 -2.98
CA GLN A 331 25.73 -21.93 -1.79
C GLN A 331 27.01 -21.65 -1.00
N SER A 332 26.85 -21.40 0.31
CA SER A 332 27.96 -21.42 1.25
C SER A 332 28.44 -22.86 1.48
N MET A 333 29.75 -23.07 1.38
CA MET A 333 30.46 -24.32 1.60
C MET A 333 31.48 -24.13 2.73
N ARG A 334 32.01 -25.24 3.27
CA ARG A 334 32.94 -25.25 4.43
C ARG A 334 34.10 -24.24 4.36
N THR A 335 34.59 -23.91 3.17
CA THR A 335 35.78 -23.06 2.96
C THR A 335 35.60 -21.99 1.87
N THR A 336 34.39 -21.78 1.35
CA THR A 336 34.11 -20.82 0.27
C THR A 336 32.60 -20.58 0.13
N CYS A 337 32.18 -19.47 -0.47
CA CYS A 337 30.85 -19.39 -1.07
C CYS A 337 30.96 -19.61 -2.58
N ARG A 338 30.18 -20.55 -3.12
CA ARG A 338 30.19 -20.88 -4.55
C ARG A 338 28.97 -20.33 -5.26
N ILE A 339 29.23 -19.53 -6.28
CA ILE A 339 28.23 -19.02 -7.22
C ILE A 339 28.28 -19.95 -8.44
N TRP A 340 27.26 -20.77 -8.63
CA TRP A 340 27.03 -21.55 -9.85
C TRP A 340 26.16 -20.76 -10.81
N TRP A 341 26.41 -20.89 -12.11
CA TRP A 341 25.61 -20.25 -13.15
C TRP A 341 25.71 -21.05 -14.46
N THR A 342 24.62 -21.12 -15.22
CA THR A 342 24.53 -21.93 -16.44
C THR A 342 23.62 -21.26 -17.46
N ASN A 343 24.01 -21.25 -18.74
CA ASN A 343 23.16 -20.76 -19.83
C ASN A 343 23.53 -21.42 -21.16
N GLY A 344 22.55 -21.60 -22.04
CA GLY A 344 22.75 -22.20 -23.37
C GLY A 344 23.22 -21.23 -24.45
N ASP A 345 22.96 -19.92 -24.33
CA ASP A 345 23.36 -18.92 -25.33
C ASP A 345 24.81 -18.49 -25.07
N PRO A 346 25.76 -18.74 -26.00
CA PRO A 346 27.17 -18.40 -25.80
C PRO A 346 27.38 -16.90 -25.58
N ARG A 347 26.56 -16.02 -26.19
CA ARG A 347 26.70 -14.56 -26.04
C ARG A 347 26.39 -14.10 -24.62
N ILE A 348 25.36 -14.69 -24.02
CA ILE A 348 25.00 -14.44 -22.61
C ILE A 348 26.14 -14.91 -21.69
N ARG A 349 26.76 -16.06 -21.99
CA ARG A 349 27.91 -16.55 -21.21
C ARG A 349 29.11 -15.62 -21.31
N GLU A 350 29.51 -15.26 -22.53
CA GLU A 350 30.61 -14.34 -22.81
C GLU A 350 30.42 -13.01 -22.09
N GLU A 351 29.20 -12.45 -22.13
CA GLU A 351 28.90 -11.23 -21.38
C GLU A 351 28.94 -11.42 -19.86
N PHE A 352 28.32 -12.47 -19.33
CA PHE A 352 28.33 -12.72 -17.88
C PHE A 352 29.76 -12.91 -17.35
N PHE A 353 30.64 -13.55 -18.13
CA PHE A 353 32.05 -13.72 -17.79
C PHE A 353 32.81 -12.38 -17.86
N ARG A 354 32.62 -11.61 -18.94
CA ARG A 354 33.16 -10.24 -19.10
C ARG A 354 32.81 -9.37 -17.89
N LEU A 355 31.53 -9.33 -17.53
CA LEU A 355 31.03 -8.53 -16.40
C LEU A 355 31.61 -9.03 -15.06
N THR A 356 31.70 -10.34 -14.86
CA THR A 356 32.28 -10.91 -13.63
C THR A 356 33.76 -10.54 -13.47
N GLU A 357 34.53 -10.57 -14.56
CA GLU A 357 35.93 -10.16 -14.56
C GLU A 357 36.08 -8.64 -14.39
N SER A 358 35.31 -7.82 -15.11
CA SER A 358 35.44 -6.36 -15.05
C SER A 358 34.99 -5.75 -13.72
N LEU A 359 33.91 -6.27 -13.13
CA LEU A 359 33.33 -5.77 -11.89
C LEU A 359 34.10 -6.29 -10.67
N PHE A 360 34.46 -7.58 -10.65
CA PHE A 360 34.97 -8.26 -9.46
C PHE A 360 36.42 -8.77 -9.56
N GLY A 361 37.05 -8.72 -10.73
CA GLY A 361 38.38 -9.32 -10.95
C GLY A 361 38.37 -10.85 -10.96
N LEU A 362 37.19 -11.45 -11.14
CA LEU A 362 36.96 -12.88 -10.97
C LEU A 362 36.76 -13.58 -12.32
N ARG A 363 37.35 -14.78 -12.47
CA ARG A 363 37.16 -15.67 -13.63
C ARG A 363 36.35 -16.89 -13.23
N LEU A 364 35.41 -17.29 -14.09
CA LEU A 364 34.63 -18.50 -13.88
C LEU A 364 35.38 -19.75 -14.34
N THR A 365 35.17 -20.85 -13.62
CA THR A 365 35.58 -22.19 -14.02
C THR A 365 34.39 -22.95 -14.57
N CYS A 366 34.45 -23.40 -15.83
CA CYS A 366 33.40 -24.19 -16.46
C CYS A 366 33.68 -25.69 -16.38
N ARG A 367 32.64 -26.50 -16.12
CA ARG A 367 32.77 -27.96 -16.09
C ARG A 367 32.99 -28.49 -17.52
N PRO A 368 34.00 -29.36 -17.76
CA PRO A 368 34.20 -29.96 -19.07
C PRO A 368 32.93 -30.66 -19.59
N GLY A 369 32.54 -30.38 -20.84
CA GLY A 369 31.35 -30.97 -21.45
C GLY A 369 30.00 -30.45 -20.95
N SER A 370 29.96 -29.43 -20.08
CA SER A 370 28.72 -28.78 -19.63
C SER A 370 28.74 -27.27 -19.87
N ASN A 371 27.56 -26.66 -19.84
CA ASN A 371 27.39 -25.20 -19.78
C ASN A 371 27.47 -24.65 -18.35
N ASP A 372 27.57 -25.53 -17.34
CA ASP A 372 27.66 -25.15 -15.93
C ASP A 372 29.05 -24.58 -15.61
N CYS A 373 29.05 -23.32 -15.19
CA CYS A 373 30.24 -22.62 -14.72
C CYS A 373 30.05 -22.17 -13.27
N TYR A 374 31.14 -21.91 -12.57
CA TYR A 374 31.10 -21.42 -11.21
C TYR A 374 32.27 -20.50 -10.88
N VAL A 375 32.10 -19.71 -9.83
CA VAL A 375 33.18 -18.99 -9.17
C VAL A 375 33.08 -19.18 -7.66
N ASP A 376 34.23 -19.27 -7.01
CA ASP A 376 34.39 -19.41 -5.56
C ASP A 376 34.87 -18.07 -4.97
N SER A 377 34.03 -17.41 -4.18
CA SER A 377 34.40 -16.19 -3.44
C SER A 377 33.48 -15.98 -2.25
N VAL A 378 34.06 -15.98 -1.04
CA VAL A 378 33.31 -15.65 0.19
C VAL A 378 32.87 -14.18 0.18
N GLN A 379 33.74 -13.28 -0.28
CA GLN A 379 33.43 -11.84 -0.36
C GLN A 379 32.24 -11.54 -1.29
N LEU A 380 32.14 -12.27 -2.40
CA LEU A 380 31.00 -12.12 -3.30
C LEU A 380 29.71 -12.70 -2.67
N GLY A 381 29.82 -13.80 -1.92
CA GLY A 381 28.71 -14.33 -1.12
C GLY A 381 28.18 -13.30 -0.13
N GLU A 382 29.06 -12.68 0.66
CA GLU A 382 28.69 -11.66 1.63
C GLU A 382 28.16 -10.38 0.97
N LEU A 383 28.69 -9.97 -0.18
CA LEU A 383 28.14 -8.85 -0.95
C LEU A 383 26.68 -9.12 -1.34
N LEU A 384 26.34 -10.35 -1.74
CA LEU A 384 24.96 -10.73 -2.05
C LEU A 384 24.06 -10.69 -0.79
N GLU A 385 24.54 -11.17 0.36
CA GLU A 385 23.82 -11.08 1.64
C GLU A 385 23.58 -9.62 2.07
N LYS A 386 24.61 -8.76 1.97
CA LYS A 386 24.51 -7.32 2.23
C LYS A 386 23.60 -6.59 1.25
N LEU A 387 23.43 -7.11 0.03
CA LEU A 387 22.44 -6.66 -0.95
C LEU A 387 21.03 -7.24 -0.71
N GLY A 388 20.82 -7.97 0.39
CA GLY A 388 19.53 -8.50 0.80
C GLY A 388 19.07 -9.74 0.02
N LEU A 389 20.01 -10.51 -0.55
CA LEU A 389 19.77 -11.82 -1.14
C LEU A 389 20.10 -12.94 -0.14
N PRO A 390 19.25 -13.94 0.05
CA PRO A 390 19.56 -15.06 0.94
C PRO A 390 20.67 -15.93 0.35
N VAL A 391 21.58 -16.42 1.20
CA VAL A 391 22.51 -17.51 0.87
C VAL A 391 22.15 -18.71 1.76
N PRO A 392 21.76 -19.88 1.20
CA PRO A 392 21.75 -20.22 -0.21
C PRO A 392 20.67 -19.49 -1.04
N LEU A 393 21.06 -19.13 -2.27
CA LEU A 393 20.20 -18.48 -3.26
C LEU A 393 19.73 -19.51 -4.27
N ASP A 394 18.42 -19.81 -4.31
CA ASP A 394 17.81 -20.77 -5.20
C ASP A 394 16.57 -20.22 -5.94
N ALA A 395 15.99 -21.03 -6.83
CA ALA A 395 14.86 -20.65 -7.66
C ALA A 395 13.62 -20.15 -6.89
N GLY A 396 13.43 -20.56 -5.63
CA GLY A 396 12.36 -20.13 -4.74
C GLY A 396 12.77 -18.99 -3.79
N SER A 397 14.05 -18.93 -3.37
CA SER A 397 14.54 -17.88 -2.45
C SER A 397 14.99 -16.59 -3.16
N LYS A 398 15.21 -16.62 -4.48
CA LYS A 398 15.52 -15.45 -5.31
C LYS A 398 14.52 -14.31 -5.16
N ARG A 399 15.04 -13.09 -5.26
CA ARG A 399 14.29 -11.83 -5.14
C ARG A 399 15.06 -10.69 -5.79
N VAL A 400 14.43 -9.54 -6.00
CA VAL A 400 15.11 -8.29 -6.40
C VAL A 400 15.86 -7.72 -5.18
N PRO A 401 17.16 -7.39 -5.30
CA PRO A 401 17.87 -6.64 -4.26
C PRO A 401 17.18 -5.30 -3.95
N PRO A 402 16.88 -4.94 -2.69
CA PRO A 402 16.14 -3.73 -2.34
C PRO A 402 16.74 -2.45 -2.93
N LEU A 403 18.06 -2.43 -3.09
CA LEU A 403 18.83 -1.30 -3.62
C LEU A 403 18.41 -0.90 -5.05
N LEU A 404 18.00 -1.87 -5.89
CA LEU A 404 17.61 -1.60 -7.28
C LEU A 404 16.37 -0.70 -7.39
N PHE A 405 15.44 -0.81 -6.44
CA PHE A 405 14.22 0.01 -6.45
C PHE A 405 14.50 1.52 -6.33
N ARG A 406 15.68 1.90 -5.83
CA ARG A 406 16.12 3.30 -5.67
C ARG A 406 17.01 3.80 -6.81
N CYS A 407 17.35 2.92 -7.75
CA CYS A 407 18.23 3.22 -8.88
C CYS A 407 17.46 3.91 -10.03
N PRO A 408 18.17 4.50 -11.01
CA PRO A 408 17.58 5.11 -12.19
C PRO A 408 16.84 4.07 -13.05
N ASP A 409 15.92 4.54 -13.91
CA ASP A 409 15.14 3.66 -14.77
C ASP A 409 16.03 2.89 -15.77
N GLU A 410 17.19 3.42 -16.16
CA GLU A 410 18.21 2.77 -16.99
C GLU A 410 18.87 1.56 -16.29
N GLU A 411 19.10 1.65 -14.98
CA GLU A 411 19.64 0.55 -14.16
C GLU A 411 18.59 -0.55 -13.95
N ILE A 412 17.32 -0.16 -13.77
CA ILE A 412 16.18 -1.08 -13.76
C ILE A 412 16.03 -1.78 -15.12
N ALA A 413 16.16 -1.04 -16.22
CA ALA A 413 16.11 -1.58 -17.58
C ALA A 413 17.28 -2.55 -17.87
N ALA A 414 18.48 -2.30 -17.35
CA ALA A 414 19.62 -3.20 -17.48
C ALA A 414 19.45 -4.50 -16.69
N PHE A 415 18.96 -4.43 -15.44
CA PHE A 415 18.59 -5.61 -14.65
C PHE A 415 17.53 -6.45 -15.36
N LEU A 416 16.45 -5.80 -15.79
CA LEU A 416 15.37 -6.47 -16.51
C LEU A 416 15.91 -7.08 -17.80
N SER A 417 16.66 -6.36 -18.64
CA SER A 417 17.23 -6.90 -19.88
C SER A 417 18.01 -8.21 -19.67
N ALA A 418 18.89 -8.27 -18.66
CA ALA A 418 19.64 -9.48 -18.37
C ALA A 418 18.82 -10.60 -17.71
N TYR A 419 17.90 -10.25 -16.80
CA TYR A 419 16.95 -11.22 -16.27
C TYR A 419 16.14 -11.84 -17.42
N LEU A 420 15.74 -11.00 -18.37
CA LEU A 420 14.92 -11.36 -19.50
C LEU A 420 15.71 -12.20 -20.55
N ASP A 421 16.98 -11.91 -20.77
CA ASP A 421 17.87 -12.77 -21.56
C ASP A 421 18.12 -14.12 -20.87
N GLY A 422 18.26 -14.13 -19.54
CA GLY A 422 18.58 -15.35 -18.79
C GLY A 422 17.41 -16.33 -18.57
N ASN A 423 16.16 -15.86 -18.44
CA ASN A 423 15.05 -16.66 -17.89
C ASN A 423 13.77 -16.76 -18.74
N GLU A 424 13.65 -16.00 -19.83
CA GLU A 424 12.37 -15.82 -20.54
C GLU A 424 12.18 -16.74 -21.73
N THR A 425 10.92 -16.87 -22.12
CA THR A 425 10.53 -17.17 -23.50
C THR A 425 9.79 -15.97 -24.09
N VAL A 426 10.31 -15.40 -25.18
CA VAL A 426 9.51 -14.54 -26.06
C VAL A 426 8.56 -15.46 -26.83
N GLY A 427 7.27 -15.33 -26.55
CA GLY A 427 6.20 -16.12 -27.16
C GLY A 427 6.12 -15.86 -28.66
N GLU A 428 5.70 -16.86 -29.43
CA GLU A 428 5.74 -16.76 -30.90
C GLU A 428 4.60 -15.89 -31.48
N LYS A 429 3.56 -15.60 -30.68
CA LYS A 429 2.32 -14.98 -31.15
C LYS A 429 1.75 -13.86 -30.26
N ASP A 430 1.98 -13.90 -28.96
CA ASP A 430 1.20 -13.18 -27.95
C ASP A 430 1.99 -12.16 -27.13
N GLY A 431 3.14 -12.52 -26.54
CA GLY A 431 3.89 -11.57 -25.71
C GLY A 431 5.30 -12.00 -25.27
N LEU A 432 5.83 -11.28 -24.29
CA LEU A 432 7.05 -11.64 -23.54
C LEU A 432 6.63 -12.29 -22.21
N HIS A 433 7.29 -13.40 -21.82
CA HIS A 433 6.90 -14.16 -20.63
C HIS A 433 8.09 -14.64 -19.78
N ALA A 434 8.04 -14.27 -18.50
CA ALA A 434 8.97 -14.72 -17.45
C ALA A 434 8.34 -15.84 -16.65
N THR A 435 9.13 -16.79 -16.14
CA THR A 435 8.62 -17.76 -15.16
C THR A 435 9.56 -17.90 -13.96
N THR A 436 9.01 -17.98 -12.75
CA THR A 436 9.79 -18.12 -11.52
C THR A 436 9.06 -18.99 -10.49
N LYS A 437 9.80 -19.58 -9.55
CA LYS A 437 9.21 -20.24 -8.37
C LYS A 437 9.05 -19.29 -7.18
N SER A 438 9.76 -18.16 -7.20
CA SER A 438 9.67 -17.13 -6.17
C SER A 438 8.48 -16.20 -6.44
N GLU A 439 7.47 -16.31 -5.59
CA GLU A 439 6.33 -15.40 -5.55
C GLU A 439 6.78 -13.94 -5.36
N ARG A 440 7.70 -13.73 -4.42
CA ARG A 440 8.28 -12.42 -4.10
C ARG A 440 8.96 -11.80 -5.32
N LEU A 441 9.85 -12.54 -5.99
CA LEU A 441 10.50 -12.07 -7.23
C LEU A 441 9.46 -11.70 -8.29
N SER A 442 8.40 -12.51 -8.44
CA SER A 442 7.37 -12.24 -9.45
C SER A 442 6.60 -10.93 -9.19
N ARG A 443 6.39 -10.57 -7.91
CA ARG A 443 5.76 -9.31 -7.51
C ARG A 443 6.73 -8.12 -7.62
N GLU A 444 7.95 -8.29 -7.13
CA GLU A 444 9.03 -7.29 -7.22
C GLU A 444 9.35 -6.90 -8.68
N LEU A 445 9.40 -7.87 -9.60
CA LEU A 445 9.54 -7.60 -11.05
C LEU A 445 8.33 -6.84 -11.63
N GLN A 446 7.11 -7.09 -11.15
CA GLN A 446 5.93 -6.35 -11.58
C GLN A 446 6.01 -4.86 -11.20
N TYR A 447 6.59 -4.54 -10.04
CA TYR A 447 6.89 -3.17 -9.64
C TYR A 447 7.96 -2.52 -10.53
N LEU A 448 9.06 -3.23 -10.84
CA LEU A 448 10.09 -2.72 -11.75
C LEU A 448 9.55 -2.44 -13.16
N LEU A 449 8.68 -3.31 -13.68
CA LEU A 449 8.00 -3.06 -14.96
C LEU A 449 7.07 -1.84 -14.86
N THR A 450 6.35 -1.67 -13.75
CA THR A 450 5.49 -0.50 -13.50
C THR A 450 6.32 0.80 -13.36
N ARG A 451 7.56 0.76 -12.84
CA ARG A 451 8.49 1.92 -12.87
C ARG A 451 8.77 2.39 -14.31
N LEU A 452 8.98 1.46 -15.22
CA LEU A 452 9.23 1.71 -16.64
C LEU A 452 7.97 2.05 -17.47
N GLY A 453 6.79 2.13 -16.83
CA GLY A 453 5.52 2.44 -17.51
C GLY A 453 4.84 1.22 -18.15
N VAL A 454 5.15 0.00 -17.69
CA VAL A 454 4.72 -1.27 -18.30
C VAL A 454 3.76 -2.03 -17.36
N VAL A 455 2.50 -2.18 -17.77
CA VAL A 455 1.50 -2.96 -17.04
C VAL A 455 1.68 -4.46 -17.34
N ALA A 456 2.47 -5.13 -16.51
CA ALA A 456 2.66 -6.57 -16.58
C ALA A 456 1.52 -7.34 -15.88
N PHE A 457 1.18 -8.51 -16.43
CA PHE A 457 0.22 -9.47 -15.87
C PHE A 457 0.96 -10.57 -15.12
N ARG A 458 0.56 -10.87 -13.88
CA ARG A 458 1.14 -11.92 -13.03
C ARG A 458 0.12 -13.03 -12.82
N ARG A 459 0.48 -14.28 -13.13
CA ARG A 459 -0.39 -15.46 -13.00
C ARG A 459 0.29 -16.57 -12.21
N GLU A 460 -0.40 -17.15 -11.24
CA GLU A 460 0.00 -18.42 -10.63
C GLU A 460 -0.42 -19.60 -11.51
N TYR A 461 0.45 -20.61 -11.61
CA TYR A 461 0.14 -21.89 -12.24
C TYR A 461 0.96 -23.04 -11.62
N TRP A 462 0.51 -24.27 -11.85
CA TRP A 462 1.13 -25.49 -11.31
C TRP A 462 1.77 -26.32 -12.42
N ALA A 463 3.08 -26.58 -12.36
CA ALA A 463 3.83 -27.28 -13.40
C ALA A 463 4.75 -28.35 -12.82
N ARG A 464 5.03 -29.42 -13.59
CA ARG A 464 6.12 -30.37 -13.28
C ARG A 464 7.44 -29.78 -13.78
N ALA A 465 8.56 -30.23 -13.20
CA ALA A 465 9.87 -29.95 -13.78
C ALA A 465 9.98 -30.68 -15.14
N THR A 466 10.48 -30.00 -16.17
CA THR A 466 10.67 -30.58 -17.52
C THR A 466 11.67 -31.74 -17.54
N ASN A 467 12.55 -31.80 -16.53
CA ASN A 467 13.70 -32.71 -16.51
C ASN A 467 13.63 -33.75 -15.36
N ALA A 468 12.47 -33.91 -14.70
CA ALA A 468 12.31 -34.87 -13.60
C ALA A 468 10.83 -35.25 -13.37
N ASP A 469 10.56 -36.52 -13.03
CA ASP A 469 9.26 -37.02 -12.56
C ASP A 469 8.93 -36.59 -11.13
N GLY A 470 8.97 -35.26 -10.90
CA GLY A 470 8.57 -34.64 -9.66
C GLY A 470 7.08 -34.30 -9.60
N PRO A 471 6.53 -34.07 -8.38
CA PRO A 471 5.19 -33.51 -8.23
C PRO A 471 5.09 -32.14 -8.91
N ARG A 472 3.86 -31.75 -9.30
CA ARG A 472 3.61 -30.38 -9.76
C ARG A 472 3.96 -29.42 -8.61
N ARG A 473 4.73 -28.38 -8.92
CA ARG A 473 5.06 -27.29 -7.99
C ARG A 473 4.37 -26.01 -8.43
N ARG A 474 4.22 -25.07 -7.50
CA ARG A 474 3.71 -23.72 -7.74
C ARG A 474 4.75 -22.88 -8.48
N HIS A 475 4.31 -22.16 -9.50
CA HIS A 475 5.12 -21.27 -10.33
C HIS A 475 4.32 -20.00 -10.63
N PHE A 476 5.03 -18.92 -10.91
CA PHE A 476 4.48 -17.63 -11.28
C PHE A 476 4.97 -17.24 -12.66
N GLN A 477 4.06 -16.84 -13.52
CA GLN A 477 4.35 -16.29 -14.84
C GLN A 477 4.09 -14.79 -14.82
N LEU A 478 5.09 -14.00 -15.22
CA LEU A 478 4.87 -12.61 -15.64
C LEU A 478 4.67 -12.59 -17.15
N SER A 479 3.82 -11.69 -17.64
CA SER A 479 3.58 -11.55 -19.07
C SER A 479 3.31 -10.11 -19.45
N VAL A 480 3.91 -9.68 -20.55
CA VAL A 480 3.77 -8.34 -21.11
C VAL A 480 3.26 -8.47 -22.54
N TYR A 481 2.17 -7.76 -22.82
CA TYR A 481 1.37 -7.89 -24.04
C TYR A 481 1.14 -6.50 -24.66
N GLY A 482 0.66 -6.49 -25.90
CA GLY A 482 0.05 -5.29 -26.49
C GLY A 482 1.00 -4.10 -26.58
N ASP A 483 0.53 -2.93 -26.16
CA ASP A 483 1.27 -1.68 -26.26
C ASP A 483 2.28 -1.53 -25.11
N ASP A 484 2.00 -2.13 -23.94
CA ASP A 484 2.95 -2.28 -22.84
C ASP A 484 4.22 -3.06 -23.27
N LEU A 485 4.11 -3.99 -24.24
CA LEU A 485 5.27 -4.66 -24.85
C LEU A 485 6.08 -3.71 -25.75
N VAL A 486 5.44 -2.75 -26.41
CA VAL A 486 6.12 -1.72 -27.22
C VAL A 486 6.87 -0.75 -26.31
N THR A 487 6.24 -0.31 -25.22
CA THR A 487 6.90 0.49 -24.17
C THR A 487 8.09 -0.26 -23.59
N LEU A 488 7.92 -1.52 -23.19
CA LEU A 488 9.00 -2.35 -22.66
C LEU A 488 10.16 -2.48 -23.66
N ALA A 489 9.86 -2.75 -24.93
CA ALA A 489 10.89 -2.90 -25.97
C ALA A 489 11.70 -1.62 -26.22
N GLY A 490 11.20 -0.43 -25.85
CA GLY A 490 11.98 0.80 -25.86
C GLY A 490 13.05 0.89 -24.77
N TRP A 491 12.92 0.10 -23.70
CA TRP A 491 13.87 0.00 -22.59
C TRP A 491 14.84 -1.18 -22.70
N LEU A 492 14.47 -2.26 -23.40
CA LEU A 492 15.23 -3.51 -23.39
C LEU A 492 16.42 -3.54 -24.36
N ASP A 493 17.59 -3.88 -23.83
CA ASP A 493 18.80 -4.18 -24.58
C ASP A 493 19.15 -5.69 -24.43
N LEU A 494 18.52 -6.51 -25.28
CA LEU A 494 18.67 -7.96 -25.27
C LEU A 494 19.91 -8.40 -26.09
N HIS A 495 20.82 -9.10 -25.42
CA HIS A 495 22.04 -9.67 -25.98
C HIS A 495 21.79 -11.00 -26.73
N SER A 496 20.74 -11.76 -26.37
CA SER A 496 20.37 -12.94 -27.15
C SER A 496 19.79 -12.53 -28.50
N GLY A 497 20.57 -12.76 -29.55
CA GLY A 497 20.19 -12.42 -30.93
C GLY A 497 18.96 -13.16 -31.45
N GLN A 498 18.52 -14.23 -30.78
CA GLN A 498 17.24 -14.88 -31.07
C GLN A 498 16.08 -14.15 -30.39
N LYS A 499 16.20 -13.85 -29.08
CA LYS A 499 15.16 -13.16 -28.31
C LYS A 499 14.90 -11.76 -28.86
N ARG A 500 15.97 -11.00 -29.15
CA ARG A 500 15.89 -9.66 -29.75
C ARG A 500 15.09 -9.66 -31.06
N ARG A 501 15.43 -10.54 -32.01
CA ARG A 501 14.70 -10.69 -33.29
C ARG A 501 13.23 -11.06 -33.12
N ARG A 502 12.88 -11.87 -32.11
CA ARG A 502 11.48 -12.20 -31.79
C ARG A 502 10.73 -10.98 -31.23
N LEU A 503 11.36 -10.22 -30.32
CA LEU A 503 10.78 -9.00 -29.76
C LEU A 503 10.57 -7.93 -30.84
N GLU A 504 11.58 -7.68 -31.68
CA GLU A 504 11.50 -6.79 -32.85
C GLU A 504 10.32 -7.16 -33.76
N ALA A 505 10.14 -8.45 -34.07
CA ALA A 505 9.04 -8.93 -34.91
C ALA A 505 7.65 -8.75 -34.27
N LEU A 506 7.51 -8.92 -32.95
CA LEU A 506 6.25 -8.65 -32.23
C LEU A 506 5.91 -7.16 -32.20
N VAL A 507 6.91 -6.30 -31.94
CA VAL A 507 6.75 -4.84 -31.91
C VAL A 507 6.41 -4.30 -33.30
N ALA A 508 7.05 -4.80 -34.36
CA ALA A 508 6.77 -4.40 -35.73
C ALA A 508 5.30 -4.65 -36.13
N ARG A 509 4.70 -5.77 -35.70
CA ARG A 509 3.27 -6.07 -35.90
C ARG A 509 2.32 -5.09 -35.19
N ARG A 510 2.75 -4.47 -34.09
CA ARG A 510 1.91 -3.57 -33.26
C ARG A 510 1.86 -2.13 -33.75
N ARG A 511 2.88 -1.65 -34.48
CA ARG A 511 2.99 -0.26 -34.98
C ARG A 511 1.86 0.21 -35.93
N GLN A 512 0.90 -0.66 -36.28
CA GLN A 512 -0.30 -0.30 -37.06
C GLN A 512 -1.52 0.11 -36.20
N GLY A 513 -1.46 -0.05 -34.86
CA GLY A 513 -2.52 0.37 -33.93
C GLY A 513 -2.25 1.75 -33.29
N LYS A 514 -3.32 2.49 -32.96
CA LYS A 514 -3.22 3.74 -32.18
C LYS A 514 -2.65 3.45 -30.79
N GLN A 515 -1.59 4.16 -30.40
CA GLN A 515 -1.07 4.15 -29.02
C GLN A 515 -2.13 4.71 -28.05
N PRO A 516 -2.39 4.04 -26.91
CA PRO A 516 -3.03 4.67 -25.76
C PRO A 516 -2.07 5.68 -25.13
N SER A 517 -2.24 6.96 -25.44
CA SER A 517 -1.38 8.05 -24.98
C SER A 517 -1.71 8.50 -23.56
N GLY A 518 -0.70 8.65 -22.71
CA GLY A 518 -0.68 9.69 -21.66
C GLY A 518 -1.49 9.47 -20.38
N GLU A 519 -2.13 8.31 -20.16
CA GLU A 519 -2.82 8.04 -18.90
C GLU A 519 -1.81 7.65 -17.79
N GLU A 520 -1.81 8.38 -16.68
CA GLU A 520 -0.99 8.08 -15.49
C GLU A 520 -1.46 6.81 -14.74
N ILE A 521 -2.74 6.46 -14.93
CA ILE A 521 -3.41 5.32 -14.34
C ILE A 521 -3.88 4.34 -15.43
N ALA A 522 -4.08 3.08 -15.06
CA ALA A 522 -4.82 2.10 -15.85
C ALA A 522 -5.97 1.54 -15.03
N TRP A 523 -7.05 1.16 -15.71
CA TRP A 523 -8.19 0.48 -15.11
C TRP A 523 -8.01 -1.04 -15.21
N ASP A 524 -7.74 -1.68 -14.08
CA ASP A 524 -7.69 -3.14 -14.02
C ASP A 524 -8.97 -3.74 -13.45
N HIS A 525 -9.33 -4.94 -13.89
CA HIS A 525 -10.55 -5.61 -13.48
C HIS A 525 -10.32 -6.45 -12.23
N ILE A 526 -11.28 -6.42 -11.31
CA ILE A 526 -11.36 -7.34 -10.17
C ILE A 526 -11.75 -8.72 -10.66
N VAL A 527 -11.01 -9.74 -10.21
CA VAL A 527 -11.24 -11.17 -10.54
C VAL A 527 -11.58 -12.02 -9.32
N ALA A 528 -11.31 -11.54 -8.11
CA ALA A 528 -11.81 -12.14 -6.87
C ALA A 528 -12.01 -11.07 -5.79
N VAL A 529 -13.06 -11.26 -4.99
CA VAL A 529 -13.37 -10.55 -3.75
C VAL A 529 -13.68 -11.61 -2.72
N GLU A 530 -12.84 -11.74 -1.70
CA GLU A 530 -12.94 -12.81 -0.69
C GLU A 530 -12.98 -12.18 0.70
N GLU A 531 -13.99 -12.55 1.50
CA GLU A 531 -13.94 -12.36 2.96
C GLU A 531 -12.92 -13.36 3.53
N VAL A 532 -12.01 -12.90 4.39
CA VAL A 532 -10.94 -13.72 4.97
C VAL A 532 -10.87 -13.51 6.48
N GLU A 533 -10.64 -14.60 7.21
CA GLU A 533 -10.27 -14.52 8.62
C GLU A 533 -8.87 -13.88 8.75
N PRO A 534 -8.66 -13.04 9.77
CA PRO A 534 -7.40 -12.35 9.94
C PRO A 534 -6.30 -13.21 10.56
N ASP A 535 -5.09 -12.97 10.09
CA ASP A 535 -3.82 -13.53 10.57
C ASP A 535 -2.96 -12.49 11.32
N THR A 536 -3.56 -11.35 11.68
CA THR A 536 -2.88 -10.24 12.38
C THR A 536 -3.75 -9.59 13.47
N GLU A 537 -3.11 -9.01 14.47
CA GLU A 537 -3.75 -8.24 15.55
C GLU A 537 -4.07 -6.79 15.16
N TYR A 538 -3.34 -6.24 14.17
CA TYR A 538 -3.38 -4.82 13.84
C TYR A 538 -3.44 -4.57 12.33
N LEU A 539 -4.18 -3.53 11.95
CA LEU A 539 -4.10 -2.91 10.64
C LEU A 539 -3.33 -1.60 10.70
N TYR A 540 -2.87 -1.13 9.55
CA TYR A 540 -1.96 0.00 9.41
C TYR A 540 -2.46 0.99 8.36
N ASP A 541 -2.09 2.27 8.49
CA ASP A 541 -2.49 3.33 7.55
C ASP A 541 -1.64 4.60 7.70
N PHE A 542 -1.81 5.54 6.77
CA PHE A 542 -1.08 6.81 6.72
C PHE A 542 -2.02 8.00 6.49
N THR A 543 -1.80 9.09 7.22
CA THR A 543 -2.37 10.41 6.84
C THR A 543 -1.36 11.11 5.94
N MET A 544 -1.75 11.49 4.73
CA MET A 544 -0.94 12.31 3.80
C MET A 544 -1.32 13.80 3.93
N ASP A 545 -0.36 14.70 3.74
CA ASP A 545 -0.60 16.16 3.68
C ASP A 545 -1.33 16.59 2.40
N GLY A 546 -1.21 15.81 1.33
CA GLY A 546 -1.77 16.10 0.02
C GLY A 546 -3.13 15.44 -0.21
N ALA A 547 -3.34 14.92 -1.43
CA ALA A 547 -4.52 14.13 -1.73
C ALA A 547 -4.47 12.79 -0.97
N PRO A 548 -5.62 12.29 -0.48
CA PRO A 548 -5.66 11.26 0.55
C PRO A 548 -5.47 9.84 0.00
N ASN A 549 -4.33 9.53 -0.64
CA ASN A 549 -4.03 8.21 -1.17
C ASN A 549 -2.52 7.93 -1.34
N PHE A 550 -2.17 6.64 -1.42
CA PHE A 550 -0.83 6.13 -1.65
C PHE A 550 -0.87 4.84 -2.50
N ILE A 551 0.28 4.41 -3.03
CA ILE A 551 0.41 3.13 -3.75
C ILE A 551 0.78 2.01 -2.76
N GLY A 552 -0.11 1.02 -2.61
CA GLY A 552 0.10 -0.21 -1.84
C GLY A 552 -0.25 -1.45 -2.65
N ASN A 553 0.61 -2.49 -2.64
CA ASN A 553 0.48 -3.70 -3.48
C ASN A 553 0.25 -3.43 -4.99
N GLY A 554 0.73 -2.29 -5.48
CA GLY A 554 0.57 -1.85 -6.87
C GLY A 554 -0.84 -1.36 -7.20
N LEU A 555 -1.66 -1.01 -6.21
CA LEU A 555 -2.99 -0.40 -6.31
C LEU A 555 -2.96 1.00 -5.68
N PHE A 556 -3.86 1.90 -6.11
CA PHE A 556 -4.10 3.14 -5.36
C PHE A 556 -5.04 2.85 -4.19
N LEU A 557 -4.51 2.99 -2.97
CA LEU A 557 -5.20 2.80 -1.70
C LEU A 557 -5.45 4.18 -1.09
N HIS A 558 -6.66 4.41 -0.58
CA HIS A 558 -7.02 5.70 0.01
C HIS A 558 -6.51 5.75 1.47
N ASN A 559 -5.93 6.88 1.89
CA ASN A 559 -5.70 7.14 3.31
C ASN A 559 -7.02 7.01 4.04
N THR A 560 -7.02 6.51 5.26
CA THR A 560 -8.24 6.50 6.03
C THR A 560 -8.23 7.48 7.19
N HIS A 561 -7.11 7.58 7.89
CA HIS A 561 -6.96 8.42 9.06
C HIS A 561 -6.77 9.92 8.73
N VAL A 562 -7.52 10.42 7.74
CA VAL A 562 -7.75 11.85 7.52
C VAL A 562 -8.93 12.34 8.37
N PHE A 563 -9.74 11.43 8.94
CA PHE A 563 -10.97 11.75 9.71
C PHE A 563 -11.05 11.13 11.11
N THR A 564 -9.92 11.04 11.80
CA THR A 564 -9.83 10.80 13.27
C THR A 564 -9.64 12.14 13.98
N THR A 565 -10.72 12.83 14.34
CA THR A 565 -11.63 12.34 15.38
C THR A 565 -13.05 12.12 14.86
N ILE A 566 -13.77 11.18 15.48
CA ILE A 566 -14.94 11.55 16.31
C ILE A 566 -15.50 10.32 17.05
N THR A 567 -15.56 9.16 16.38
CA THR A 567 -16.19 7.89 16.82
C THR A 567 -17.69 8.05 17.23
N GLY A 568 -18.46 6.96 17.43
CA GLY A 568 -19.92 7.00 17.71
C GLY A 568 -20.27 7.44 19.14
N ALA A 569 -19.61 8.47 19.65
CA ALA A 569 -19.64 8.80 21.07
C ALA A 569 -20.94 9.52 21.47
N MET A 570 -21.73 8.89 22.34
CA MET A 570 -22.73 9.56 23.15
C MET A 570 -22.03 10.06 24.42
N LYS A 571 -21.58 11.31 24.41
CA LYS A 571 -20.92 11.93 25.57
C LYS A 571 -21.89 12.89 26.27
N ASN A 572 -22.16 12.62 27.55
CA ASN A 572 -22.71 13.60 28.47
C ASN A 572 -21.64 14.63 28.82
N ALA A 573 -22.03 15.91 28.87
CA ALA A 573 -21.17 17.07 29.18
C ALA A 573 -21.20 17.49 30.66
#